data_AF-A0A2P2LTB8-F1
#
_entry.id   AF-A0A2P2LTB8-F1
#
_cell.length_a   1.000
_cell.length_b   1.000
_cell.length_c   1.000
_cell.angle_alpha   90.00
_cell.angle_beta   90.00
_cell.angle_gamma   90.00
#
_symmetry.space_group_name_H-M   'P 1'
#
loop_
_entity.id
_entity.type
_entity.pdbx_description
1 polymer ?
#
loop_
_entity_poly.entity_id
_entity_poly.type
_entity_poly.pdbx_seq_one_letter_code
_entity_poly.pdbx_strand_id
1 'polypeptide(L)'
;MQLFGLVNTLLENSRKTAEKDLSIQRYSVIPLSPNSGLIGWVPYCDTLHQLIKEYREPRKITLNQEHIYMLSFAPDYDHLPLTAKVEVFEYALHNTEGNDLARVLWLKSRTSEVWLERRTNFTRSLAVMSMVGYLLGLGDRHPSNLMLHRYSGKILHIDFGDCFEASMNREKFPEKVPFRLTRMLVKAMEVSGIEGNFRTTCENVMQVLRTNKDSVMAMMEAFVHDPLINWRLFNFNEIPQMSMFANPHVPAVVNTEESASGRELPQPQRGARERELLQAVNQLGDANEVLKELAVVVMARMSNKLTGRDFSTSSISANSMQHTVDHSCLISGDTREVDHGLSVKLQVQKLILQATSHENLCQNYVGWCPFW
;
A
#
# COMPACT_ATOMS: atom_id res chain seq x y z
N MET A 1 9.16 -11.18 0.91
CA MET A 1 8.90 -12.64 1.01
C MET A 1 9.42 -13.27 2.30
N GLN A 2 10.62 -12.91 2.77
CA GLN A 2 11.16 -13.41 4.04
C GLN A 2 10.29 -13.06 5.24
N LEU A 3 9.84 -11.80 5.35
CA LEU A 3 8.86 -11.37 6.36
C LEU A 3 7.63 -12.27 6.41
N PHE A 4 7.02 -12.53 5.26
CA PHE A 4 5.83 -13.39 5.21
C PHE A 4 6.16 -14.83 5.64
N GLY A 5 7.40 -15.29 5.44
CA GLY A 5 7.87 -16.55 6.00
C GLY A 5 7.87 -16.53 7.53
N LEU A 6 8.46 -15.50 8.13
CA LEU A 6 8.43 -15.31 9.58
C LEU A 6 6.99 -15.23 10.10
N VAL A 7 6.13 -14.42 9.47
CA VAL A 7 4.74 -14.29 9.88
C VAL A 7 4.01 -15.62 9.80
N ASN A 8 4.21 -16.43 8.76
CA ASN A 8 3.60 -17.75 8.67
C ASN A 8 4.04 -18.66 9.83
N THR A 9 5.33 -18.67 10.16
CA THR A 9 5.85 -19.42 11.33
C THR A 9 5.23 -18.93 12.64
N LEU A 10 5.08 -17.61 12.83
CA LEU A 10 4.45 -17.04 14.02
C LEU A 10 2.96 -17.40 14.12
N LEU A 11 2.24 -17.41 13.00
CA LEU A 11 0.83 -17.79 12.93
C LEU A 11 0.64 -19.30 13.18
N GLU A 12 1.56 -20.14 12.73
CA GLU A 12 1.53 -21.59 12.96
C GLU A 12 1.83 -21.96 14.42
N ASN A 13 2.69 -21.19 15.10
CA ASN A 13 3.04 -21.43 16.50
C ASN A 13 1.92 -21.06 17.50
N SER A 14 0.96 -20.21 17.09
CA SER A 14 -0.14 -19.79 17.96
C SER A 14 -1.37 -20.65 17.71
N ARG A 15 -1.86 -21.33 18.77
CA ARG A 15 -3.01 -22.25 18.69
C ARG A 15 -4.26 -21.63 18.03
N LYS A 16 -4.60 -20.38 18.38
CA LYS A 16 -5.79 -19.69 17.85
C LYS A 16 -5.74 -19.43 16.34
N THR A 17 -4.54 -19.31 15.79
CA THR A 17 -4.30 -19.01 14.37
C THR A 17 -4.01 -20.29 13.59
N ALA A 18 -3.32 -21.26 14.20
CA ALA A 18 -3.06 -22.59 13.66
C ALA A 18 -4.35 -23.39 13.43
N GLU A 19 -5.30 -23.40 14.39
CA GLU A 19 -6.60 -24.07 14.24
C GLU A 19 -7.44 -23.54 13.06
N LYS A 20 -7.09 -22.38 12.49
CA LYS A 20 -7.78 -21.74 11.36
C LYS A 20 -6.97 -21.76 10.06
N ASP A 21 -5.80 -22.41 10.05
CA ASP A 21 -4.86 -22.52 8.93
C ASP A 21 -4.48 -21.17 8.29
N LEU A 22 -4.31 -20.14 9.14
CA LEU A 22 -3.97 -18.80 8.68
C LEU A 22 -2.54 -18.75 8.14
N SER A 23 -2.42 -18.38 6.87
CA SER A 23 -1.13 -18.31 6.17
C SER A 23 -1.19 -17.29 5.05
N ILE A 24 -0.05 -16.63 4.82
CA ILE A 24 0.20 -15.76 3.68
C ILE A 24 0.74 -16.60 2.53
N GLN A 25 0.10 -16.51 1.37
CA GLN A 25 0.62 -17.11 0.16
C GLN A 25 1.89 -16.37 -0.27
N ARG A 26 2.99 -17.12 -0.44
CA ARG A 26 4.28 -16.59 -0.88
C ARG A 26 4.58 -17.07 -2.29
N TYR A 27 5.46 -16.35 -2.97
CA TYR A 27 6.02 -16.74 -4.25
C TYR A 27 7.52 -16.47 -4.28
N SER A 28 8.24 -17.20 -5.13
CA SER A 28 9.68 -17.06 -5.25
C SER A 28 10.03 -15.75 -5.95
N VAL A 29 11.00 -15.03 -5.40
CA VAL A 29 11.58 -13.83 -6.02
C VAL A 29 13.09 -13.98 -5.98
N ILE A 30 13.73 -13.98 -7.15
CA ILE A 30 15.17 -14.16 -7.29
C ILE A 30 15.73 -12.92 -7.99
N PRO A 31 16.38 -11.99 -7.28
CA PRO A 31 17.06 -10.88 -7.93
C PRO A 31 18.23 -11.42 -8.77
N LEU A 32 18.37 -10.93 -10.00
CA LEU A 32 19.48 -11.30 -10.91
C LEU A 32 20.47 -10.14 -11.08
N SER A 33 19.95 -8.92 -11.08
CA SER A 33 20.72 -7.68 -11.14
C SER A 33 20.01 -6.61 -10.32
N PRO A 34 20.59 -5.40 -10.18
CA PRO A 34 19.86 -4.30 -9.57
C PRO A 34 18.52 -4.06 -10.28
N ASN A 35 18.43 -4.08 -11.61
CA ASN A 35 17.20 -3.69 -12.33
C ASN A 35 16.36 -4.88 -12.81
N SER A 36 16.77 -6.11 -12.53
CA SER A 36 16.10 -7.30 -13.03
C SER A 36 16.09 -8.44 -12.03
N GLY A 37 15.03 -9.23 -12.06
CA GLY A 37 14.86 -10.42 -11.25
C GLY A 37 13.82 -11.34 -11.86
N LEU A 38 13.79 -12.56 -11.37
CA LEU A 38 12.79 -13.56 -11.73
C LEU A 38 11.73 -13.61 -10.64
N ILE A 39 10.47 -13.64 -11.07
CA ILE A 39 9.32 -13.86 -10.19
C ILE A 39 8.75 -15.22 -10.55
N GLY A 40 8.63 -16.10 -9.56
CA GLY A 40 8.00 -17.40 -9.72
C GLY A 40 6.54 -17.23 -10.09
N TRP A 41 6.13 -17.84 -11.20
CA TRP A 41 4.74 -17.84 -11.62
C TRP A 41 3.86 -18.50 -10.56
N VAL A 42 2.79 -17.82 -10.15
CA VAL A 42 1.80 -18.39 -9.24
C VAL A 42 0.67 -19.00 -10.07
N PRO A 43 0.56 -20.34 -10.13
CA PRO A 43 -0.44 -20.98 -10.96
C PRO A 43 -1.84 -20.77 -10.41
N TYR A 44 -2.84 -20.84 -11.30
CA TYR A 44 -4.26 -20.81 -10.95
C TYR A 44 -4.71 -19.56 -10.17
N CYS A 45 -4.03 -18.43 -10.38
CA CYS A 45 -4.40 -17.14 -9.81
C CYS A 45 -4.85 -16.20 -10.93
N ASP A 46 -5.95 -15.48 -10.70
CA ASP A 46 -6.44 -14.41 -11.57
C ASP A 46 -6.45 -13.10 -10.78
N THR A 47 -6.15 -11.97 -11.43
CA THR A 47 -6.27 -10.66 -10.78
C THR A 47 -7.75 -10.33 -10.52
N LEU A 48 -8.04 -9.57 -9.46
CA LEU A 48 -9.41 -9.14 -9.19
C LEU A 48 -9.96 -8.30 -10.36
N HIS A 49 -9.10 -7.48 -10.98
CA HIS A 49 -9.45 -6.73 -12.18
C HIS A 49 -9.93 -7.66 -13.31
N GLN A 50 -9.17 -8.71 -13.62
CA GLN A 50 -9.55 -9.66 -14.66
C GLN A 50 -10.85 -10.39 -14.32
N LEU A 51 -11.02 -10.83 -13.07
CA LEU A 51 -12.23 -11.52 -12.63
C LEU A 51 -13.49 -10.67 -12.75
N ILE A 52 -13.42 -9.38 -12.40
CA ILE A 52 -14.53 -8.44 -12.51
C ILE A 52 -14.84 -8.15 -13.98
N LYS A 53 -13.81 -7.97 -14.81
CA LYS A 53 -13.95 -7.78 -16.26
C LYS A 53 -14.65 -8.98 -16.91
N GLU A 54 -14.18 -10.20 -16.66
CA GLU A 54 -14.79 -11.45 -17.15
C GLU A 54 -16.24 -11.64 -16.68
N TYR A 55 -16.60 -11.10 -15.52
CA TYR A 55 -17.97 -11.16 -15.00
C TYR A 55 -18.90 -10.13 -15.66
N ARG A 56 -18.41 -8.91 -15.85
CA ARG A 56 -19.18 -7.77 -16.37
C ARG A 56 -19.39 -7.81 -17.89
N GLU A 57 -18.37 -8.22 -18.66
CA GLU A 57 -18.42 -8.24 -20.13
C GLU A 57 -19.61 -9.06 -20.70
N PRO A 58 -19.84 -10.33 -20.30
CA PRO A 58 -20.97 -11.11 -20.82
C PRO A 58 -22.34 -10.56 -20.39
N ARG A 59 -22.37 -9.78 -19.30
CA ARG A 59 -23.58 -9.16 -18.76
C ARG A 59 -23.84 -7.77 -19.33
N LYS A 60 -22.99 -7.30 -20.25
CA LYS A 60 -23.06 -5.95 -20.85
C LYS A 60 -23.03 -4.83 -19.81
N ILE A 61 -22.35 -5.07 -18.68
CA ILE A 61 -22.09 -4.05 -17.66
C ILE A 61 -20.77 -3.38 -18.01
N THR A 62 -20.76 -2.06 -18.12
CA THR A 62 -19.53 -1.32 -18.40
C THR A 62 -18.54 -1.45 -17.24
N LEU A 63 -17.25 -1.67 -17.54
CA LEU A 63 -16.24 -1.88 -16.48
C LEU A 63 -16.14 -0.68 -15.52
N ASN A 64 -16.22 0.53 -16.05
CA ASN A 64 -16.12 1.79 -15.31
C ASN A 64 -17.50 2.41 -15.01
N GLN A 65 -18.55 1.59 -14.88
CA GLN A 65 -19.93 2.05 -14.68
C GLN A 65 -20.06 3.04 -13.51
N GLU A 66 -19.39 2.78 -12.39
CA GLU A 66 -19.41 3.65 -11.21
C GLU A 66 -18.81 5.02 -11.52
N HIS A 67 -17.67 5.06 -12.21
CA HIS A 67 -17.02 6.32 -12.59
C HIS A 67 -17.89 7.11 -13.59
N ILE A 68 -18.60 6.45 -14.49
CA ILE A 68 -19.57 7.09 -15.39
C ILE A 68 -20.70 7.76 -14.57
N TYR A 69 -21.23 7.08 -13.55
CA TYR A 69 -22.22 7.70 -12.66
C TYR A 69 -21.66 8.91 -11.91
N MET A 70 -20.42 8.84 -11.43
CA MET A 70 -19.75 9.99 -10.78
C MET A 70 -19.66 11.18 -11.73
N LEU A 71 -19.15 10.97 -12.96
CA LEU A 71 -19.02 12.04 -13.96
C LEU A 71 -20.36 12.57 -14.46
N SER A 72 -21.40 11.74 -14.49
CA SER A 72 -22.75 12.17 -14.84
C SER A 72 -23.37 13.12 -13.81
N PHE A 73 -22.98 12.97 -12.54
CA PHE A 73 -23.42 13.85 -11.46
C PHE A 73 -22.55 15.10 -11.36
N ALA A 74 -21.23 14.94 -11.45
CA ALA A 74 -20.27 16.03 -11.43
C ALA A 74 -19.12 15.78 -12.44
N PRO A 75 -19.13 16.47 -13.60
CA PRO A 75 -18.10 16.29 -14.63
C PRO A 75 -16.68 16.59 -14.15
N ASP A 76 -16.52 17.60 -13.29
CA ASP A 76 -15.21 18.06 -12.79
C ASP A 76 -14.87 17.46 -11.41
N TYR A 77 -15.01 16.13 -11.26
CA TYR A 77 -14.81 15.42 -9.99
C TYR A 77 -13.47 15.75 -9.30
N ASP A 78 -12.37 15.83 -10.04
CA ASP A 78 -11.03 15.96 -9.47
C ASP A 78 -10.80 17.27 -8.71
N HIS A 79 -11.48 18.35 -9.12
CA HIS A 79 -11.34 19.69 -8.54
C HIS A 79 -12.35 19.97 -7.41
N LEU A 80 -13.22 19.01 -7.09
CA LEU A 80 -14.22 19.20 -6.04
C LEU A 80 -13.61 19.20 -4.64
N PRO A 81 -14.18 19.98 -3.70
CA PRO A 81 -13.84 19.87 -2.28
C PRO A 81 -14.23 18.49 -1.74
N LEU A 82 -13.57 18.06 -0.65
CA LEU A 82 -13.73 16.71 -0.09
C LEU A 82 -15.20 16.34 0.19
N THR A 83 -15.96 17.24 0.82
CA THR A 83 -17.38 17.00 1.14
C THR A 83 -18.21 16.73 -0.11
N ALA A 84 -17.99 17.49 -1.20
CA ALA A 84 -18.67 17.26 -2.47
C ALA A 84 -18.19 15.96 -3.14
N LYS A 85 -16.90 15.60 -3.04
CA LYS A 85 -16.40 14.30 -3.52
C LYS A 85 -17.09 13.13 -2.84
N VAL A 86 -17.33 13.23 -1.53
CA VAL A 86 -18.07 12.20 -0.78
C VAL A 86 -19.49 12.06 -1.31
N GLU A 87 -20.21 13.16 -1.54
CA GLU A 87 -21.57 13.12 -2.09
C GLU A 87 -21.62 12.46 -3.48
N VAL A 88 -20.72 12.85 -4.39
CA VAL A 88 -20.62 12.24 -5.73
C VAL A 88 -20.26 10.75 -5.65
N PHE A 89 -19.35 10.40 -4.75
CA PHE A 89 -18.93 9.03 -4.53
C PHE A 89 -20.10 8.18 -4.01
N GLU A 90 -20.80 8.65 -2.98
CA GLU A 90 -21.99 8.00 -2.43
C GLU A 90 -23.10 7.88 -3.46
N TYR A 91 -23.34 8.90 -4.28
CA TYR A 91 -24.29 8.82 -5.38
C TYR A 91 -23.98 7.63 -6.31
N ALA A 92 -22.72 7.47 -6.73
CA ALA A 92 -22.34 6.33 -7.57
C ALA A 92 -22.48 4.99 -6.83
N LEU A 93 -22.20 4.95 -5.52
CA LEU A 93 -22.37 3.74 -4.73
C LEU A 93 -23.84 3.33 -4.60
N HIS A 94 -24.77 4.27 -4.40
CA HIS A 94 -26.20 3.97 -4.29
C HIS A 94 -26.80 3.49 -5.61
N ASN A 95 -26.30 3.98 -6.74
CA ASN A 95 -26.77 3.60 -8.08
C ASN A 95 -26.15 2.29 -8.61
N THR A 96 -25.27 1.63 -7.86
CA THR A 96 -24.58 0.42 -8.30
C THR A 96 -24.50 -0.64 -7.21
N GLU A 97 -24.66 -1.91 -7.59
CA GLU A 97 -24.77 -2.99 -6.60
C GLU A 97 -23.44 -3.36 -5.92
N GLY A 98 -22.31 -3.47 -6.64
CA GLY A 98 -21.03 -3.94 -6.08
C GLY A 98 -21.03 -5.41 -5.62
N ASN A 99 -21.94 -6.24 -6.15
CA ASN A 99 -22.06 -7.67 -5.81
C ASN A 99 -21.18 -8.59 -6.70
N ASP A 100 -20.40 -8.00 -7.61
CA ASP A 100 -19.69 -8.69 -8.69
C ASP A 100 -18.76 -9.79 -8.16
N LEU A 101 -17.87 -9.44 -7.23
CA LEU A 101 -16.91 -10.39 -6.67
C LEU A 101 -17.60 -11.52 -5.89
N ALA A 102 -18.66 -11.21 -5.13
CA ALA A 102 -19.45 -12.21 -4.41
C ALA A 102 -20.09 -13.21 -5.38
N ARG A 103 -20.64 -12.72 -6.50
CA ARG A 103 -21.21 -13.56 -7.56
C ARG A 103 -20.13 -14.35 -8.30
N VAL A 104 -18.94 -13.77 -8.52
CA VAL A 104 -17.81 -14.50 -9.12
C VAL A 104 -17.37 -15.67 -8.24
N LEU A 105 -17.25 -15.45 -6.92
CA LEU A 105 -16.92 -16.52 -5.98
C LEU A 105 -17.94 -17.67 -6.04
N TRP A 106 -19.22 -17.34 -6.10
CA TRP A 106 -20.29 -18.32 -6.27
C TRP A 106 -20.21 -19.05 -7.61
N LEU A 107 -20.21 -18.32 -8.73
CA LEU A 107 -20.26 -18.89 -10.08
C LEU A 107 -19.03 -19.71 -10.44
N LYS A 108 -17.84 -19.37 -9.92
CA LYS A 108 -16.61 -20.15 -10.14
C LYS A 108 -16.48 -21.34 -9.18
N SER A 109 -17.40 -21.53 -8.24
CA SER A 109 -17.41 -22.68 -7.33
C SER A 109 -18.26 -23.82 -7.89
N ARG A 110 -17.78 -25.07 -7.76
CA ARG A 110 -18.47 -26.25 -8.29
C ARG A 110 -19.67 -26.67 -7.45
N THR A 111 -19.55 -26.55 -6.13
CA THR A 111 -20.57 -26.93 -5.15
C THR A 111 -20.70 -25.83 -4.08
N SER A 112 -21.81 -25.83 -3.36
CA SER A 112 -22.07 -24.88 -2.26
C SER A 112 -21.07 -25.04 -1.10
N GLU A 113 -20.61 -26.26 -0.82
CA GLU A 113 -19.59 -26.53 0.19
C GLU A 113 -18.24 -25.92 -0.19
N VAL A 114 -17.78 -26.15 -1.43
CA VAL A 114 -16.54 -25.56 -1.93
C VAL A 114 -16.63 -24.04 -1.96
N TRP A 115 -17.80 -23.48 -2.31
CA TRP A 115 -18.01 -22.04 -2.23
C TRP A 115 -17.85 -21.52 -0.80
N LEU A 116 -18.44 -22.21 0.18
CA LEU A 116 -18.38 -21.81 1.58
C LEU A 116 -16.94 -21.83 2.09
N GLU A 117 -16.20 -22.90 1.79
CA GLU A 117 -14.77 -23.03 2.14
C GLU A 117 -13.93 -21.92 1.47
N ARG A 118 -14.09 -21.72 0.16
CA ARG A 118 -13.39 -20.66 -0.59
C ARG A 118 -13.68 -19.28 -0.02
N ARG A 119 -14.93 -19.00 0.34
CA ARG A 119 -15.33 -17.73 0.95
C ARG A 119 -14.67 -17.55 2.32
N THR A 120 -14.65 -18.58 3.16
CA THR A 120 -13.96 -18.53 4.46
C THR A 120 -12.45 -18.29 4.28
N ASN A 121 -11.81 -18.98 3.33
CA ASN A 121 -10.39 -18.79 3.01
C ASN A 121 -10.11 -17.39 2.46
N PHE A 122 -10.99 -16.86 1.60
CA PHE A 122 -10.93 -15.49 1.10
C PHE A 122 -10.94 -14.48 2.25
N THR A 123 -11.93 -14.56 3.14
CA THR A 123 -12.07 -13.63 4.27
C THR A 123 -10.87 -13.71 5.22
N ARG A 124 -10.40 -14.93 5.55
CA ARG A 124 -9.24 -15.13 6.43
C ARG A 124 -7.94 -14.62 5.81
N SER A 125 -7.67 -14.96 4.55
CA SER A 125 -6.45 -14.52 3.86
C SER A 125 -6.42 -13.00 3.65
N LEU A 126 -7.57 -12.38 3.35
CA LEU A 126 -7.70 -10.94 3.26
C LEU A 126 -7.42 -10.28 4.61
N ALA A 127 -7.98 -10.79 5.72
CA ALA A 127 -7.72 -10.27 7.06
C ALA A 127 -6.23 -10.35 7.47
N VAL A 128 -5.56 -11.48 7.18
CA VAL A 128 -4.13 -11.65 7.43
C VAL A 128 -3.31 -10.61 6.66
N MET A 129 -3.58 -10.46 5.35
CA MET A 129 -2.87 -9.49 4.51
C MET A 129 -3.21 -8.04 4.85
N SER A 130 -4.43 -7.74 5.32
CA SER A 130 -4.79 -6.39 5.79
C SER A 130 -3.94 -5.98 6.99
N MET A 131 -3.79 -6.84 8.00
CA MET A 131 -2.99 -6.52 9.18
C MET A 131 -1.49 -6.46 8.87
N VAL A 132 -0.97 -7.42 8.10
CA VAL A 132 0.45 -7.47 7.76
C VAL A 132 0.82 -6.36 6.78
N GLY A 133 -0.05 -6.05 5.81
CA GLY A 133 0.11 -4.94 4.89
C GLY A 133 0.10 -3.59 5.61
N TYR A 134 -0.81 -3.40 6.58
CA TYR A 134 -0.83 -2.20 7.41
C TYR A 134 0.48 -2.04 8.21
N LEU A 135 0.99 -3.11 8.83
CA LEU A 135 2.26 -3.05 9.57
C LEU A 135 3.42 -2.63 8.67
N LEU A 136 3.52 -3.25 7.49
CA LEU A 136 4.54 -2.91 6.48
C LEU A 136 4.33 -1.52 5.87
N GLY A 137 3.12 -0.98 5.91
CA GLY A 137 2.76 0.24 5.16
C GLY A 137 2.68 -0.02 3.65
N LEU A 138 2.13 -1.17 3.27
CA LEU A 138 1.99 -1.59 1.87
C LEU A 138 0.90 -0.78 1.15
N GLY A 139 1.31 0.06 0.20
CA GLY A 139 0.47 0.95 -0.59
C GLY A 139 0.16 0.44 -2.00
N ASP A 140 -0.59 1.20 -2.80
CA ASP A 140 -0.95 0.89 -4.20
C ASP A 140 -1.62 -0.48 -4.37
N ARG A 141 -2.61 -0.74 -3.52
CA ARG A 141 -3.41 -1.97 -3.55
C ARG A 141 -4.59 -1.86 -4.51
N HIS A 142 -4.31 -1.52 -5.76
CA HIS A 142 -5.31 -1.50 -6.84
C HIS A 142 -5.70 -2.93 -7.29
N PRO A 143 -6.86 -3.16 -7.90
CA PRO A 143 -7.37 -4.51 -8.19
C PRO A 143 -6.48 -5.42 -9.05
N SER A 144 -5.55 -4.87 -9.82
CA SER A 144 -4.56 -5.67 -10.57
C SER A 144 -3.41 -6.23 -9.69
N ASN A 145 -3.16 -5.63 -8.51
CA ASN A 145 -2.15 -6.07 -7.55
C ASN A 145 -2.71 -7.07 -6.51
N LEU A 146 -4.00 -7.40 -6.62
CA LEU A 146 -4.65 -8.42 -5.82
C LEU A 146 -5.09 -9.55 -6.74
N MET A 147 -4.66 -10.77 -6.42
CA MET A 147 -5.02 -11.99 -7.13
C MET A 147 -5.86 -12.89 -6.22
N LEU A 148 -6.72 -13.70 -6.84
CA LEU A 148 -7.52 -14.70 -6.17
C LEU A 148 -7.15 -16.08 -6.70
N HIS A 149 -6.80 -17.00 -5.81
CA HIS A 149 -6.53 -18.38 -6.19
C HIS A 149 -7.84 -19.12 -6.52
N ARG A 150 -7.91 -19.70 -7.72
CA ARG A 150 -9.12 -20.29 -8.31
C ARG A 150 -9.70 -21.41 -7.46
N TYR A 151 -8.86 -22.25 -6.84
CA TYR A 151 -9.33 -23.42 -6.09
C TYR A 151 -9.52 -23.12 -4.60
N SER A 152 -8.49 -22.59 -3.93
CA SER A 152 -8.55 -22.36 -2.47
C SER A 152 -9.36 -21.14 -2.07
N GLY A 153 -9.55 -20.17 -2.98
CA GLY A 153 -10.17 -18.88 -2.66
C GLY A 153 -9.29 -17.93 -1.84
N LYS A 154 -8.03 -18.29 -1.54
CA LYS A 154 -7.10 -17.38 -0.85
C LYS A 154 -6.75 -16.19 -1.74
N ILE A 155 -6.69 -15.01 -1.13
CA ILE A 155 -6.18 -13.81 -1.78
C ILE A 155 -4.65 -13.81 -1.72
N LEU A 156 -4.04 -13.30 -2.79
CA LEU A 156 -2.60 -13.13 -2.92
C LEU A 156 -2.34 -11.70 -3.34
N HIS A 157 -1.48 -11.01 -2.60
CA HIS A 157 -0.99 -9.70 -2.99
C HIS A 157 0.28 -9.89 -3.82
N ILE A 158 0.40 -9.15 -4.91
CA ILE A 158 1.62 -9.04 -5.71
C ILE A 158 2.07 -7.59 -5.75
N ASP A 159 3.25 -7.37 -6.34
CA ASP A 159 3.89 -6.07 -6.48
C ASP A 159 4.06 -5.34 -5.13
N PHE A 160 5.23 -5.48 -4.52
CA PHE A 160 5.53 -4.88 -3.21
C PHE A 160 6.42 -3.65 -3.34
N GLY A 161 6.35 -2.92 -4.47
CA GLY A 161 7.16 -1.73 -4.72
C GLY A 161 6.90 -0.59 -3.72
N ASP A 162 5.63 -0.35 -3.38
CA ASP A 162 5.22 0.70 -2.45
C ASP A 162 5.09 0.17 -1.01
N CYS A 163 6.19 0.15 -0.27
CA CYS A 163 6.21 -0.19 1.17
C CYS A 163 6.45 1.06 2.04
N PHE A 164 6.31 0.93 3.36
CA PHE A 164 6.61 1.98 4.34
C PHE A 164 5.83 3.28 4.15
N GLU A 165 4.54 3.18 3.80
CA GLU A 165 3.64 4.32 3.63
C GLU A 165 4.05 5.26 2.47
N ALA A 166 4.87 4.76 1.53
CA ALA A 166 5.27 5.47 0.30
C ALA A 166 4.08 6.12 -0.42
N SER A 167 2.98 5.37 -0.58
CA SER A 167 1.77 5.86 -1.26
C SER A 167 1.03 6.95 -0.48
N MET A 168 1.19 7.02 0.84
CA MET A 168 0.55 8.03 1.69
C MET A 168 1.25 9.39 1.59
N ASN A 169 2.55 9.37 1.27
CA ASN A 169 3.42 10.55 1.18
C ASN A 169 3.54 11.12 -0.24
N ARG A 170 2.86 10.52 -1.23
CA ARG A 170 2.86 11.02 -2.61
C ARG A 170 2.22 12.40 -2.71
N GLU A 171 2.80 13.26 -3.55
CA GLU A 171 2.25 14.59 -3.84
C GLU A 171 0.89 14.52 -4.55
N LYS A 172 0.72 13.53 -5.44
CA LYS A 172 -0.52 13.32 -6.20
C LYS A 172 -1.27 12.11 -5.68
N PHE A 173 -2.55 12.31 -5.37
CA PHE A 173 -3.49 11.27 -4.88
C PHE A 173 -2.91 10.41 -3.74
N PRO A 174 -2.53 11.03 -2.60
CA PRO A 174 -2.03 10.29 -1.45
C PRO A 174 -3.07 9.29 -0.94
N GLU A 175 -2.67 8.02 -0.79
CA GLU A 175 -3.54 6.99 -0.25
C GLU A 175 -3.83 7.26 1.23
N LYS A 176 -5.11 7.29 1.63
CA LYS A 176 -5.54 7.60 3.01
C LYS A 176 -6.09 6.39 3.77
N VAL A 177 -5.94 5.19 3.21
CA VAL A 177 -6.42 3.94 3.81
C VAL A 177 -5.26 3.05 4.26
N PRO A 178 -5.39 2.33 5.40
CA PRO A 178 -4.33 1.44 5.87
C PRO A 178 -4.22 0.14 5.05
N PHE A 179 -5.31 -0.25 4.40
CA PHE A 179 -5.40 -1.37 3.46
C PHE A 179 -6.70 -1.25 2.65
N ARG A 180 -6.76 -1.95 1.52
CA ARG A 180 -7.97 -2.03 0.70
C ARG A 180 -9.07 -2.83 1.42
N LEU A 181 -10.15 -2.18 1.82
CA LEU A 181 -11.37 -2.81 2.32
C LEU A 181 -12.62 -2.15 1.71
N THR A 182 -12.70 -2.20 0.38
CA THR A 182 -13.81 -1.61 -0.38
C THR A 182 -15.07 -2.47 -0.30
N ARG A 183 -16.22 -1.89 -0.70
CA ARG A 183 -17.52 -2.57 -0.58
C ARG A 183 -17.60 -3.91 -1.33
N MET A 184 -16.96 -4.09 -2.50
CA MET A 184 -16.97 -5.41 -3.17
C MET A 184 -16.33 -6.48 -2.32
N LEU A 185 -15.19 -6.15 -1.71
CA LEU A 185 -14.44 -7.10 -0.89
C LEU A 185 -15.28 -7.49 0.32
N VAL A 186 -15.93 -6.50 0.96
CA VAL A 186 -16.82 -6.71 2.10
C VAL A 186 -18.04 -7.55 1.70
N LYS A 187 -18.70 -7.25 0.59
CA LYS A 187 -19.87 -8.00 0.09
C LYS A 187 -19.53 -9.44 -0.33
N ALA A 188 -18.29 -9.70 -0.70
CA ALA A 188 -17.78 -11.04 -1.00
C ALA A 188 -17.53 -11.88 0.27
N MET A 189 -17.54 -11.28 1.46
CA MET A 189 -17.42 -11.98 2.74
C MET A 189 -18.73 -12.69 3.12
N GLU A 190 -18.78 -13.22 4.33
CA GLU A 190 -19.99 -13.78 4.92
C GLU A 190 -21.05 -12.72 5.25
N VAL A 191 -22.24 -13.19 5.64
CA VAL A 191 -23.40 -12.34 5.91
C VAL A 191 -23.17 -11.32 7.03
N SER A 192 -22.28 -11.63 7.98
CA SER A 192 -21.86 -10.71 9.05
C SER A 192 -20.90 -9.63 8.55
N GLY A 193 -20.51 -9.65 7.28
CA GLY A 193 -19.58 -8.70 6.67
C GLY A 193 -18.25 -8.67 7.40
N ILE A 194 -17.87 -7.48 7.85
CA ILE A 194 -16.60 -7.21 8.54
C ILE A 194 -16.61 -7.74 9.98
N GLU A 195 -17.78 -7.73 10.65
CA GLU A 195 -17.92 -8.00 12.08
C GLU A 195 -17.74 -9.48 12.48
N GLY A 196 -17.64 -10.39 11.51
CA GLY A 196 -17.45 -11.82 11.77
C GLY A 196 -16.00 -12.29 11.72
N ASN A 197 -15.75 -13.23 10.82
CA ASN A 197 -14.46 -13.87 10.59
C ASN A 197 -13.37 -12.86 10.24
N PHE A 198 -13.68 -11.80 9.51
CA PHE A 198 -12.69 -10.78 9.16
C PHE A 198 -12.12 -10.11 10.41
N ARG A 199 -12.96 -9.46 11.22
CA ARG A 199 -12.55 -8.80 12.47
C ARG A 199 -11.84 -9.76 13.42
N THR A 200 -12.42 -10.92 13.67
CA THR A 200 -11.84 -11.90 14.61
C THR A 200 -10.46 -12.38 14.14
N THR A 201 -10.28 -12.52 12.82
CA THR A 201 -8.98 -12.89 12.23
C THR A 201 -7.98 -11.74 12.34
N CYS A 202 -8.40 -10.49 12.06
CA CYS A 202 -7.56 -9.31 12.24
C CYS A 202 -7.07 -9.18 13.69
N GLU A 203 -7.94 -9.35 14.69
CA GLU A 203 -7.58 -9.30 16.10
C GLU A 203 -6.56 -10.39 16.46
N ASN A 204 -6.78 -11.63 16.03
CA ASN A 204 -5.84 -12.72 16.31
C ASN A 204 -4.47 -12.51 15.64
N VAL A 205 -4.46 -12.08 14.38
CA VAL A 205 -3.22 -11.80 13.63
C VAL A 205 -2.46 -10.64 14.27
N MET A 206 -3.15 -9.54 14.58
CA MET A 206 -2.54 -8.39 15.25
C MET A 206 -2.01 -8.77 16.64
N GLN A 207 -2.74 -9.59 17.41
CA GLN A 207 -2.27 -10.10 18.69
C GLN A 207 -0.96 -10.89 18.55
N VAL A 208 -0.87 -11.82 17.59
CA VAL A 208 0.34 -12.61 17.35
C VAL A 208 1.52 -11.71 16.96
N LEU A 209 1.28 -10.73 16.08
CA LEU A 209 2.33 -9.81 15.63
C LEU A 209 2.83 -8.91 16.76
N ARG A 210 1.94 -8.42 17.63
CA ARG A 210 2.31 -7.60 18.80
C ARG A 210 3.00 -8.40 19.89
N THR A 211 2.58 -9.63 20.15
CA THR A 211 3.25 -10.53 21.12
C THR A 211 4.67 -10.86 20.67
N ASN A 212 4.91 -11.00 19.37
CA ASN A 212 6.22 -11.30 18.80
C ASN A 212 6.89 -10.07 18.15
N LYS A 213 6.61 -8.87 18.69
CA LYS A 213 7.08 -7.61 18.09
C LYS A 213 8.59 -7.57 17.89
N ASP A 214 9.37 -8.14 18.80
CA ASP A 214 10.84 -8.06 18.76
C ASP A 214 11.39 -8.87 17.57
N SER A 215 10.80 -10.02 17.24
CA SER A 215 11.16 -10.81 16.06
C SER A 215 10.78 -10.08 14.76
N VAL A 216 9.61 -9.46 14.73
CA VAL A 216 9.15 -8.70 13.55
C VAL A 216 10.04 -7.46 13.35
N MET A 217 10.36 -6.74 14.41
CA MET A 217 11.24 -5.57 14.40
C MET A 217 12.65 -5.95 13.96
N ALA A 218 13.25 -7.01 14.51
CA ALA A 218 14.59 -7.44 14.14
C ALA A 218 14.72 -7.78 12.64
N MET A 219 13.71 -8.43 12.05
CA MET A 219 13.69 -8.71 10.61
C MET A 219 13.56 -7.44 9.76
N MET A 220 12.87 -6.42 10.28
CA MET A 220 12.65 -5.16 9.60
C MET A 220 13.87 -4.24 9.69
N GLU A 221 14.52 -4.19 10.84
CA GLU A 221 15.79 -3.47 11.03
C GLU A 221 16.84 -3.98 10.04
N ALA A 222 16.94 -5.30 9.87
CA ALA A 222 17.85 -5.90 8.89
C ALA A 222 17.55 -5.46 7.45
N PHE A 223 16.27 -5.27 7.10
CA PHE A 223 15.87 -4.86 5.75
C PHE A 223 16.04 -3.35 5.52
N VAL A 224 15.69 -2.53 6.52
CA VAL A 224 15.72 -1.07 6.44
C VAL A 224 17.14 -0.52 6.58
N HIS A 225 18.05 -1.25 7.23
CA HIS A 225 19.46 -0.88 7.30
C HIS A 225 20.33 -1.49 6.18
N ASP A 226 19.74 -2.21 5.23
CA ASP A 226 20.47 -2.69 4.04
C ASP A 226 20.74 -1.53 3.06
N PRO A 227 22.01 -1.10 2.88
CA PRO A 227 22.34 0.08 2.07
C PRO A 227 22.04 -0.10 0.58
N LEU A 228 21.92 -1.33 0.07
CA LEU A 228 21.68 -1.59 -1.35
C LEU A 228 20.19 -1.55 -1.73
N ILE A 229 19.30 -1.67 -0.75
CA ILE A 229 17.85 -1.68 -0.93
C ILE A 229 17.26 -0.27 -0.65
N ASN A 230 17.85 0.44 0.32
CA ASN A 230 17.34 1.72 0.81
C ASN A 230 17.16 2.79 -0.27
N TRP A 231 18.10 2.95 -1.20
CA TRP A 231 18.03 4.01 -2.20
C TRP A 231 16.83 3.91 -3.16
N ARG A 232 16.20 2.73 -3.31
CA ARG A 232 15.03 2.56 -4.19
C ARG A 232 13.69 2.68 -3.50
N LEU A 233 13.62 2.33 -2.23
CA LEU A 233 12.38 2.38 -1.48
C LEU A 233 12.07 3.80 -0.98
N PHE A 234 13.09 4.65 -0.88
CA PHE A 234 13.02 5.98 -0.26
C PHE A 234 13.20 7.16 -1.23
N ASN A 235 13.49 6.92 -2.52
CA ASN A 235 13.46 7.99 -3.54
C ASN A 235 12.01 8.34 -3.86
N PHE A 236 11.40 9.09 -2.95
CA PHE A 236 9.98 9.47 -2.99
C PHE A 236 9.65 10.63 -3.92
N ASN A 237 10.66 11.24 -4.55
CA ASN A 237 10.48 12.26 -5.58
C ASN A 237 11.58 12.06 -6.65
N GLU A 238 11.18 12.10 -7.93
CA GLU A 238 12.01 12.01 -9.14
C GLU A 238 12.31 10.61 -9.72
N ILE A 239 11.32 10.07 -10.45
CA ILE A 239 11.61 9.63 -11.82
C ILE A 239 10.77 10.52 -12.74
N PRO A 240 11.33 11.61 -13.31
CA PRO A 240 10.78 12.14 -14.54
C PRO A 240 10.83 11.00 -15.55
N GLN A 241 9.68 10.66 -16.12
CA GLN A 241 9.64 9.86 -17.33
C GLN A 241 10.60 10.50 -18.33
N MET A 242 11.76 9.88 -18.55
CA MET A 242 12.58 10.18 -19.71
C MET A 242 11.85 9.55 -20.89
N SER A 243 10.80 10.24 -21.33
CA SER A 243 10.11 9.98 -22.56
C SER A 243 11.12 10.18 -23.70
N MET A 244 11.76 9.10 -24.13
CA MET A 244 12.33 9.04 -25.47
C MET A 244 11.17 8.98 -26.48
N PHE A 245 10.49 10.12 -26.64
CA PHE A 245 9.70 10.36 -27.84
C PHE A 245 10.57 11.10 -28.82
N ALA A 246 10.81 10.44 -29.94
CA ALA A 246 11.37 10.98 -31.16
C ALA A 246 10.71 12.32 -31.49
N ASN A 247 11.52 13.37 -31.65
CA ASN A 247 11.11 14.56 -32.39
C ASN A 247 11.57 14.37 -33.84
N PRO A 248 10.65 14.25 -34.82
CA PRO A 248 11.00 14.16 -36.22
C PRO A 248 11.00 15.57 -36.81
N HIS A 249 12.06 16.36 -36.65
CA HIS A 249 12.21 17.61 -37.42
C HIS A 249 13.66 18.07 -37.48
N VAL A 250 14.42 17.50 -38.43
CA VAL A 250 15.50 18.20 -39.13
C VAL A 250 15.53 17.66 -40.57
N PRO A 251 15.30 18.49 -41.61
CA PRO A 251 15.44 18.05 -42.99
C PRO A 251 16.92 17.94 -43.37
N ALA A 252 17.23 16.91 -44.15
CA ALA A 252 18.53 16.68 -44.75
C ALA A 252 18.86 17.75 -45.80
N VAL A 253 20.07 18.32 -45.73
CA VAL A 253 20.69 19.02 -46.86
C VAL A 253 22.13 18.52 -47.00
N VAL A 254 22.46 18.20 -48.24
CA VAL A 254 23.63 17.49 -48.73
C VAL A 254 24.62 18.49 -49.36
N ASN A 255 25.92 18.23 -49.14
CA ASN A 255 27.14 18.76 -49.80
C ASN A 255 27.52 20.22 -49.48
N THR A 256 28.79 20.57 -49.20
CA THR A 256 29.95 20.51 -50.12
C THR A 256 31.29 20.65 -49.36
N GLU A 257 32.38 20.18 -49.97
CA GLU A 257 33.79 20.14 -49.54
C GLU A 257 34.42 21.49 -49.13
N GLU A 258 35.35 21.50 -48.15
CA GLU A 258 36.70 22.10 -48.27
C GLU A 258 37.55 22.03 -46.96
N SER A 259 38.75 21.45 -47.12
CA SER A 259 40.07 21.81 -46.54
C SER A 259 40.38 21.88 -45.03
N ALA A 260 41.60 21.44 -44.71
CA ALA A 260 42.18 21.17 -43.41
C ALA A 260 42.80 22.38 -42.68
N SER A 261 42.84 22.35 -41.34
CA SER A 261 44.03 22.68 -40.53
C SER A 261 43.83 22.30 -39.06
N GLY A 262 44.87 21.73 -38.44
CA GLY A 262 44.82 21.12 -37.11
C GLY A 262 44.69 22.11 -35.96
N ARG A 263 44.01 21.66 -34.89
CA ARG A 263 44.11 22.20 -33.53
C ARG A 263 44.02 21.07 -32.49
N GLU A 264 44.90 21.17 -31.52
CA GLU A 264 45.21 20.20 -30.46
C GLU A 264 43.98 19.87 -29.57
N LEU A 265 43.89 18.60 -29.15
CA LEU A 265 42.96 18.14 -28.12
C LEU A 265 43.45 18.64 -26.73
N PRO A 266 42.61 19.29 -25.90
CA PRO A 266 43.00 19.59 -24.52
C PRO A 266 42.83 18.33 -23.66
N GLN A 267 43.93 17.89 -23.02
CA GLN A 267 43.89 16.84 -22.00
C GLN A 267 43.07 17.31 -20.78
N PRO A 268 42.20 16.46 -20.19
CA PRO A 268 41.46 16.82 -18.98
C PRO A 268 42.43 16.89 -17.80
N GLN A 269 42.48 18.06 -17.15
CA GLN A 269 43.31 18.30 -15.96
C GLN A 269 42.89 17.36 -14.82
N ARG A 270 43.84 16.56 -14.30
CA ARG A 270 43.63 15.56 -13.23
C ARG A 270 42.85 16.08 -12.00
N GLY A 271 42.93 17.38 -11.69
CA GLY A 271 42.23 17.99 -10.56
C GLY A 271 40.71 18.17 -10.72
N ALA A 272 40.18 18.18 -11.95
CA ALA A 272 38.74 18.28 -12.18
C ALA A 272 38.01 16.97 -11.80
N ARG A 273 38.62 15.84 -12.18
CA ARG A 273 38.10 14.49 -11.88
C ARG A 273 38.13 14.16 -10.39
N GLU A 274 39.14 14.66 -9.67
CA GLU A 274 39.25 14.49 -8.22
C GLU A 274 38.21 15.33 -7.45
N ARG A 275 37.91 16.54 -7.93
CA ARG A 275 36.80 17.35 -7.37
C ARG A 275 35.43 16.74 -7.65
N GLU A 276 35.18 16.22 -8.85
CA GLU A 276 33.94 15.50 -9.16
C GLU A 276 33.78 14.24 -8.30
N LEU A 277 34.86 13.49 -8.08
CA LEU A 277 34.86 12.33 -7.19
C LEU A 277 34.57 12.71 -5.73
N LEU A 278 35.19 13.78 -5.22
CA LEU A 278 34.94 14.27 -3.86
C LEU A 278 33.52 14.82 -3.71
N GLN A 279 32.98 15.47 -4.75
CA GLN A 279 31.63 16.01 -4.75
C GLN A 279 30.60 14.87 -4.83
N ALA A 280 30.86 13.82 -5.61
CA ALA A 280 30.06 12.60 -5.62
C ALA A 280 30.13 11.85 -4.29
N VAL A 281 31.31 11.74 -3.67
CA VAL A 281 31.50 11.10 -2.35
C VAL A 281 30.79 11.88 -1.25
N ASN A 282 30.84 13.22 -1.27
CA ASN A 282 30.11 14.04 -0.31
C ASN A 282 28.60 13.95 -0.50
N GLN A 283 28.10 13.95 -1.74
CA GLN A 283 26.68 13.71 -2.03
C GLN A 283 26.23 12.31 -1.59
N LEU A 284 27.10 11.30 -1.73
CA LEU A 284 26.87 9.95 -1.19
C LEU A 284 26.89 9.91 0.35
N GLY A 285 27.72 10.74 0.98
CA GLY A 285 27.76 10.93 2.43
C GLY A 285 26.44 11.49 2.96
N ASP A 286 26.00 12.62 2.40
CA ASP A 286 24.74 13.28 2.75
C ASP A 286 23.53 12.37 2.47
N ALA A 287 23.52 11.68 1.32
CA ALA A 287 22.45 10.73 0.99
C ALA A 287 22.39 9.55 1.99
N ASN A 288 23.54 9.06 2.46
CA ASN A 288 23.58 8.00 3.47
C ASN A 288 23.09 8.47 4.84
N GLU A 289 23.28 9.73 5.20
CA GLU A 289 22.73 10.28 6.45
C GLU A 289 21.21 10.43 6.37
N VAL A 290 20.68 10.98 5.27
CA VAL A 290 19.23 11.08 5.04
C VAL A 290 18.56 9.69 5.06
N LEU A 291 19.18 8.69 4.44
CA LEU A 291 18.66 7.31 4.47
C LEU A 291 18.65 6.71 5.88
N LYS A 292 19.62 7.05 6.74
CA LYS A 292 19.62 6.63 8.15
C LYS A 292 18.52 7.30 8.95
N GLU A 293 18.27 8.59 8.73
CA GLU A 293 17.17 9.29 9.39
C GLU A 293 15.81 8.71 8.98
N LEU A 294 15.60 8.47 7.68
CA LEU A 294 14.39 7.82 7.17
C LEU A 294 14.20 6.42 7.74
N ALA A 295 15.27 5.63 7.83
CA ALA A 295 15.26 4.32 8.47
C ALA A 295 14.73 4.40 9.91
N VAL A 296 15.24 5.35 10.70
CA VAL A 296 14.78 5.57 12.08
C VAL A 296 13.30 5.93 12.14
N VAL A 297 12.82 6.81 11.25
CA VAL A 297 11.41 7.20 11.17
C VAL A 297 10.52 6.00 10.85
N VAL A 298 10.90 5.17 9.88
CA VAL A 298 10.15 3.96 9.52
C VAL A 298 10.11 2.95 10.66
N MET A 299 11.25 2.71 11.31
CA MET A 299 11.31 1.78 12.44
C MET A 299 10.48 2.29 13.64
N ALA A 300 10.54 3.59 13.94
CA ALA A 300 9.71 4.20 14.98
C ALA A 300 8.22 4.09 14.64
N ARG A 301 7.85 4.35 13.39
CA ARG A 301 6.47 4.18 12.89
C ARG A 301 5.99 2.74 13.05
N MET A 302 6.81 1.77 12.66
CA MET A 302 6.47 0.35 12.79
C MET A 302 6.34 -0.09 14.25
N SER A 303 7.24 0.37 15.12
CA SER A 303 7.15 0.16 16.57
C SER A 303 5.85 0.72 17.15
N ASN A 304 5.44 1.92 16.72
CA ASN A 304 4.17 2.52 17.13
C ASN A 304 2.97 1.66 16.70
N LYS A 305 2.99 1.11 15.47
CA LYS A 305 1.93 0.18 15.01
C LYS A 305 1.90 -1.11 15.83
N LEU A 306 3.05 -1.70 16.14
CA LEU A 306 3.17 -2.93 16.96
C LEU A 306 2.85 -2.69 18.46
N THR A 307 2.81 -1.45 18.91
CA THR A 307 2.49 -1.11 20.31
C THR A 307 1.12 -0.45 20.47
N GLY A 308 0.42 -0.16 19.38
CA GLY A 308 -0.88 0.53 19.39
C GLY A 308 -0.77 2.03 19.68
N ARG A 309 0.39 2.65 19.44
CA ARG A 309 0.67 4.08 19.67
C ARG A 309 0.60 4.91 18.38
N ASP A 310 0.10 4.32 17.29
CA ASP A 310 0.12 4.90 15.94
C ASP A 310 -0.98 5.92 15.66
N PHE A 311 -1.98 6.04 16.55
CA PHE A 311 -3.07 7.01 16.50
C PHE A 311 -2.92 8.17 17.51
N SER A 312 -1.92 8.14 18.39
CA SER A 312 -1.80 9.02 19.56
C SER A 312 -1.06 10.34 19.28
N THR A 313 -1.20 10.92 18.08
CA THR A 313 -0.48 12.14 17.65
C THR A 313 -1.37 13.26 17.11
N SER A 314 -2.67 13.26 17.40
CA SER A 314 -3.59 14.35 17.03
C SER A 314 -3.96 15.28 18.19
N SER A 315 -3.01 15.60 19.07
CA SER A 315 -3.18 16.69 20.07
C SER A 315 -1.90 17.47 20.42
N ILE A 316 -0.84 17.37 19.62
CA ILE A 316 0.32 18.28 19.73
C ILE A 316 0.68 18.76 18.32
N SER A 317 -0.23 19.54 17.74
CA SER A 317 0.15 20.43 16.65
C SER A 317 0.96 21.56 17.27
N ALA A 318 2.20 21.68 16.80
CA ALA A 318 3.02 22.87 16.95
C ALA A 318 2.20 24.11 16.58
N ASN A 319 2.00 25.02 17.54
CA ASN A 319 1.93 26.45 17.30
C ASN A 319 2.10 27.25 18.59
N SER A 320 2.95 28.29 18.47
CA SER A 320 3.09 29.49 19.30
C SER A 320 3.55 29.37 20.75
N MET A 321 4.78 29.85 20.97
CA MET A 321 5.10 30.65 22.15
C MET A 321 4.11 31.83 22.26
N GLN A 322 3.39 31.93 23.38
CA GLN A 322 3.22 33.19 24.10
C GLN A 322 2.57 32.98 25.47
N HIS A 323 3.17 33.66 26.46
CA HIS A 323 2.63 33.89 27.79
C HIS A 323 1.18 34.36 27.76
N THR A 324 0.32 33.78 28.60
CA THR A 324 -0.43 34.51 29.64
C THR A 324 -1.02 33.53 30.66
N VAL A 325 -0.97 33.96 31.92
CA VAL A 325 -1.52 33.32 33.11
C VAL A 325 -3.03 33.53 33.11
N ASP A 326 -3.83 32.50 33.40
CA ASP A 326 -4.98 32.65 34.31
C ASP A 326 -5.59 31.32 34.77
N HIS A 327 -6.02 31.34 36.02
CA HIS A 327 -6.50 30.25 36.84
C HIS A 327 -7.87 29.69 36.42
N SER A 328 -8.12 28.46 36.90
CA SER A 328 -9.41 27.80 37.19
C SER A 328 -9.98 26.84 36.14
N CYS A 329 -9.67 25.55 36.30
CA CYS A 329 -10.69 24.52 36.48
C CYS A 329 -10.03 23.23 37.02
N LEU A 330 -10.25 22.95 38.31
CA LEU A 330 -9.88 21.70 38.95
C LEU A 330 -10.86 20.61 38.49
N ILE A 331 -10.42 19.75 37.57
CA ILE A 331 -10.93 18.38 37.47
C ILE A 331 -9.72 17.46 37.53
N SER A 332 -9.49 16.96 38.75
CA SER A 332 -8.59 15.84 39.02
C SER A 332 -9.17 14.60 38.35
N GLY A 333 -8.53 14.15 37.27
CA GLY A 333 -8.89 12.97 36.50
C GLY A 333 -7.65 12.43 35.81
N ASP A 334 -6.83 11.72 36.58
CA ASP A 334 -5.88 10.67 36.17
C ASP A 334 -5.22 10.81 34.78
N THR A 335 -4.21 11.68 34.66
CA THR A 335 -3.28 11.75 33.52
C THR A 335 -2.28 10.58 33.48
N ARG A 336 -2.71 9.37 33.86
CA ARG A 336 -1.90 8.13 33.83
C ARG A 336 -2.20 7.21 32.64
N GLU A 337 -3.19 7.52 31.80
CA GLU A 337 -3.56 6.65 30.67
C GLU A 337 -2.73 6.86 29.38
N VAL A 338 -1.76 7.78 29.36
CA VAL A 338 -0.98 8.08 28.13
C VAL A 338 0.11 7.04 27.84
N ASP A 339 0.44 6.16 28.79
CA ASP A 339 1.56 5.23 28.61
C ASP A 339 1.16 3.85 28.02
N HIS A 340 -0.13 3.52 28.03
CA HIS A 340 -0.64 2.26 27.49
C HIS A 340 -1.21 2.49 26.09
N GLY A 341 -0.49 2.01 25.07
CA GLY A 341 -0.98 2.05 23.68
C GLY A 341 -2.33 1.34 23.52
N LEU A 342 -3.04 1.62 22.43
CA LEU A 342 -4.37 1.07 22.16
C LEU A 342 -4.38 -0.45 22.29
N SER A 343 -5.48 -0.98 22.83
CA SER A 343 -5.74 -2.42 22.81
C SER A 343 -5.84 -2.94 21.37
N VAL A 344 -5.56 -4.23 21.15
CA VAL A 344 -5.64 -4.86 19.82
C VAL A 344 -7.01 -4.63 19.18
N LYS A 345 -8.09 -4.82 19.95
CA LYS A 345 -9.46 -4.64 19.47
C LYS A 345 -9.74 -3.20 19.03
N LEU A 346 -9.31 -2.22 19.83
CA LEU A 346 -9.55 -0.81 19.53
C LEU A 346 -8.71 -0.34 18.34
N GLN A 347 -7.46 -0.80 18.24
CA GLN A 347 -6.61 -0.52 17.09
C GLN A 347 -7.21 -1.11 15.80
N VAL A 348 -7.61 -2.39 15.81
CA VAL A 348 -8.28 -3.03 14.66
C VAL A 348 -9.57 -2.30 14.29
N GLN A 349 -10.37 -1.87 15.27
CA GLN A 349 -11.57 -1.07 15.02
C GLN A 349 -11.25 0.22 14.28
N LYS A 350 -10.25 0.99 14.74
CA LYS A 350 -9.85 2.24 14.09
C LYS A 350 -9.34 2.02 12.67
N LEU A 351 -8.57 0.96 12.44
CA LEU A 351 -8.07 0.60 11.11
C LEU A 351 -9.19 0.25 10.14
N ILE A 352 -10.17 -0.53 10.59
CA ILE A 352 -11.36 -0.86 9.79
C ILE A 352 -12.12 0.42 9.43
N LEU A 353 -12.37 1.31 10.40
CA LEU A 353 -13.07 2.57 10.15
C LEU A 353 -12.32 3.45 9.14
N GLN A 354 -10.99 3.52 9.22
CA GLN A 354 -10.20 4.25 8.23
C GLN A 354 -10.27 3.61 6.84
N ALA A 355 -10.23 2.28 6.75
CA ALA A 355 -10.26 1.55 5.48
C ALA A 355 -11.63 1.58 4.78
N THR A 356 -12.73 1.77 5.53
CA THR A 356 -14.09 1.84 5.00
C THR A 356 -14.63 3.26 4.88
N SER A 357 -13.91 4.28 5.36
CA SER A 357 -14.36 5.67 5.31
C SER A 357 -14.51 6.15 3.87
N HIS A 358 -15.69 6.67 3.51
CA HIS A 358 -15.95 7.26 2.21
C HIS A 358 -15.07 8.49 1.95
N GLU A 359 -14.77 9.28 2.99
CA GLU A 359 -13.84 10.41 2.90
C GLU A 359 -12.44 9.96 2.48
N ASN A 360 -11.95 8.84 3.02
CA ASN A 360 -10.64 8.31 2.65
C ASN A 360 -10.66 7.64 1.28
N LEU A 361 -11.73 6.89 0.98
CA LEU A 361 -11.84 6.12 -0.26
C LEU A 361 -11.98 7.03 -1.49
N CYS A 362 -12.75 8.11 -1.40
CA CYS A 362 -13.03 9.01 -2.53
C CYS A 362 -11.80 9.84 -2.97
N GLN A 363 -10.78 9.97 -2.11
CA GLN A 363 -9.53 10.67 -2.41
C GLN A 363 -8.54 9.83 -3.23
N ASN A 364 -8.73 8.51 -3.31
CA ASN A 364 -7.86 7.66 -4.12
C ASN A 364 -8.05 7.94 -5.61
N TYR A 365 -6.99 7.79 -6.39
CA TYR A 365 -7.05 7.93 -7.83
C TYR A 365 -7.99 6.89 -8.46
N VAL A 366 -8.58 7.23 -9.62
CA VAL A 366 -9.64 6.41 -10.26
C VAL A 366 -9.22 4.97 -10.55
N GLY A 367 -7.96 4.75 -10.94
CA GLY A 367 -7.39 3.42 -11.21
C GLY A 367 -7.20 2.54 -9.97
N TRP A 368 -7.22 3.13 -8.77
CA TRP A 368 -7.32 2.38 -7.52
C TRP A 368 -8.70 1.71 -7.37
N CYS A 369 -9.70 2.14 -8.15
CA CYS A 369 -11.08 1.65 -8.14
C CYS A 369 -11.70 1.62 -6.73
N PRO A 370 -11.84 2.78 -6.06
CA PRO A 370 -12.37 2.83 -4.69
C PRO A 370 -13.84 2.45 -4.57
N PHE A 371 -14.57 2.58 -5.67
CA PHE A 371 -16.00 2.29 -5.79
C PHE A 371 -16.31 0.80 -6.01
N TRP A 372 -15.30 -0.05 -6.23
CA TRP A 372 -15.51 -1.49 -6.38
C TRP A 372 -15.92 -2.13 -5.07
#